data_AF-K2IWW4-F1
#
_entry.id   AF-K2IWW4-F1
#
_cell.length_a   1.000
_cell.length_b   1.000
_cell.length_c   1.000
_cell.angle_alpha   90.00
_cell.angle_beta   90.00
_cell.angle_gamma   90.00
#
_symmetry.space_group_name_H-M   'P 1'
#
loop_
_entity.id
_entity.type
_entity.pdbx_description
1 polymer ?
#
loop_
_entity_poly.entity_id
_entity_poly.type
_entity_poly.pdbx_seq_one_letter_code
_entity_poly.pdbx_strand_id
1 'polypeptide(L)'
;MTPLTGKAAATFANNWLPGYRLDIDASNEKAADHPLKTSGVYELSSHRTRSRETGTRNHDCRNEAECDHHLKAYEQACHNGRNPELIAKAVGLIKQDPVASFSLRRDLEKRTHSYIEICSNCSGQGCVRCHNCSGSGQVTCWSCSGGRVSCGSCSGGYIHGSNGSRQRCYSCSGSGYRDCSACYGNGKRTCGTCNGTRTLSCSPCAGTGRFTVSLSAIMSVQAHQKCRWASSADFPWLDHYVTTALNGRVPQAPLNRVASWQLDSFRFEEITGFPLISHMEGSLHTASSDIKVDGQLTQGCHFVGGALVPYDLKGCFDQAVVKETERLAKRFDDEACKRLFATPIASSTFELVASDKLPGHNGYYSRGFTGRGAKALKDSLLGTAKHLDQARQSLSLKRFGLSFGILFTVLVLLLALLDSLAGGQIQWHLYASVQVLGSALVSLKLGLMQLLNGQPYLLIKVLLLSFLPAMAMRQWLGSDQIWRPWRLFGWYMGTTLLMSAILVQSHLHPGLSGGFSLGYLSLSNLLGGVGHVAAIGLDLVMLCGLLAIFRARRAAFSANRRQVRAIGSSALNRLMNYE
;
A
#
# COMPACT_ATOMS: atom_id res chain seq x y z
N MET A 1 12.23 33.70 -37.58
CA MET A 1 12.43 33.66 -36.11
C MET A 1 11.22 32.96 -35.53
N THR A 2 11.41 31.92 -34.70
CA THR A 2 10.27 31.24 -34.06
C THR A 2 9.55 32.22 -33.12
N PRO A 3 8.22 32.34 -33.19
CA PRO A 3 7.47 33.23 -32.32
C PRO A 3 7.59 32.82 -30.85
N LEU A 4 7.41 33.78 -29.93
CA LEU A 4 7.69 33.56 -28.51
C LEU A 4 6.74 32.52 -27.89
N THR A 5 5.48 32.53 -28.31
CA THR A 5 4.50 31.50 -27.92
C THR A 5 4.85 30.11 -28.42
N GLY A 6 5.45 29.98 -29.61
CA GLY A 6 5.95 28.71 -30.14
C GLY A 6 7.06 28.12 -29.26
N LYS A 7 7.99 28.96 -28.79
CA LYS A 7 9.03 28.54 -27.82
C LYS A 7 8.44 28.12 -26.48
N ALA A 8 7.41 28.83 -25.99
CA ALA A 8 6.71 28.45 -24.77
C ALA A 8 5.99 27.09 -24.89
N ALA A 9 5.31 26.86 -26.01
CA ALA A 9 4.68 25.57 -26.32
C ALA A 9 5.71 24.44 -26.45
N ALA A 10 6.87 24.69 -27.07
CA ALA A 10 7.96 23.71 -27.14
C ALA A 10 8.56 23.40 -25.77
N THR A 11 8.73 24.42 -24.92
CA THR A 11 9.17 24.22 -23.53
C THR A 11 8.18 23.37 -22.74
N PHE A 12 6.88 23.62 -22.92
CA PHE A 12 5.83 22.78 -22.36
C PHE A 12 5.94 21.32 -22.85
N ALA A 13 6.08 21.11 -24.16
CA ALA A 13 6.21 19.78 -24.74
C ALA A 13 7.44 19.03 -24.21
N ASN A 14 8.59 19.69 -24.09
CA ASN A 14 9.82 19.08 -23.55
C ASN A 14 9.65 18.60 -22.09
N ASN A 15 8.88 19.32 -21.30
CA ASN A 15 8.61 18.95 -19.91
C ASN A 15 7.63 17.77 -19.79
N TRP A 16 6.64 17.68 -20.68
CA TRP A 16 5.53 16.72 -20.56
C TRP A 16 5.63 15.50 -21.47
N LEU A 17 6.31 15.63 -22.61
CA LEU A 17 6.53 14.61 -23.63
C LEU A 17 8.03 14.43 -23.94
N PRO A 18 8.90 14.22 -22.92
CA PRO A 18 10.30 13.99 -23.17
C PRO A 18 10.49 12.77 -24.08
N GLY A 19 11.13 12.96 -25.24
CA GLY A 19 11.38 11.91 -26.23
C GLY A 19 10.52 11.98 -27.49
N TYR A 20 9.48 12.81 -27.52
CA TYR A 20 8.78 13.13 -28.76
C TYR A 20 9.58 14.15 -29.57
N ARG A 21 9.78 13.87 -30.87
CA ARG A 21 10.36 14.83 -31.81
C ARG A 21 9.22 15.56 -32.50
N LEU A 22 8.77 16.65 -31.88
CA LEU A 22 7.67 17.47 -32.40
C LEU A 22 8.25 18.67 -33.12
N ASP A 23 7.74 18.94 -34.33
CA ASP A 23 7.94 20.21 -35.01
C ASP A 23 6.84 21.17 -34.56
N ILE A 24 7.22 22.22 -33.83
CA ILE A 24 6.30 23.17 -33.20
C ILE A 24 6.57 24.55 -33.77
N ASP A 25 5.56 25.11 -34.42
CA ASP A 25 5.57 26.48 -34.94
C ASP A 25 4.35 27.25 -34.42
N ALA A 26 4.42 28.58 -34.51
CA ALA A 26 3.31 29.45 -34.12
C ALA A 26 3.00 30.46 -35.24
N SER A 27 1.74 30.86 -35.32
CA SER A 27 1.27 31.88 -36.27
C SER A 27 0.18 32.75 -35.64
N ASN A 28 -0.11 33.90 -36.27
CA ASN A 28 -1.15 34.83 -35.82
C ASN A 28 -1.00 35.28 -34.35
N GLU A 29 0.25 35.52 -33.91
CA GLU A 29 0.53 35.94 -32.53
C GLU A 29 -0.01 37.37 -32.29
N LYS A 30 -0.84 37.52 -31.26
CA LYS A 30 -1.32 38.79 -30.73
C LYS A 30 -0.99 38.85 -29.25
N ALA A 31 -0.32 39.92 -28.81
CA ALA A 31 0.02 40.14 -27.41
C ALA A 31 -0.46 41.51 -26.95
N ALA A 32 -0.85 41.60 -25.67
CA ALA A 32 -1.28 42.85 -25.05
C ALA A 32 -0.97 42.85 -23.55
N ASP A 33 -0.74 44.05 -23.00
CA ASP A 33 -0.60 44.28 -21.58
C ASP A 33 -1.90 44.85 -21.00
N HIS A 34 -2.40 44.24 -19.94
CA HIS A 34 -3.65 44.64 -19.29
C HIS A 34 -3.37 45.21 -17.90
N PRO A 35 -3.70 46.49 -17.65
CA PRO A 35 -3.54 47.08 -16.33
C PRO A 35 -4.49 46.39 -15.34
N LEU A 36 -3.95 46.00 -14.19
CA LEU A 36 -4.64 45.38 -13.08
C LEU A 36 -4.64 46.31 -11.87
N LYS A 37 -5.79 46.40 -11.21
CA LYS A 37 -5.92 47.02 -9.88
C LYS A 37 -6.46 45.98 -8.93
N THR A 38 -5.64 45.54 -7.98
CA THR A 38 -6.05 44.54 -7.00
C THR A 38 -6.25 45.16 -5.63
N SER A 39 -7.19 44.61 -4.88
CA SER A 39 -7.37 44.90 -3.47
C SER A 39 -7.35 43.62 -2.65
N GLY A 40 -6.54 43.59 -1.60
CA GLY A 40 -6.54 42.52 -0.60
C GLY A 40 -7.45 42.90 0.56
N VAL A 41 -8.40 42.03 0.88
CA VAL A 41 -9.25 42.14 2.07
C VAL A 41 -8.77 41.10 3.08
N TYR A 42 -8.23 41.55 4.21
CA TYR A 42 -7.70 40.67 5.25
C TYR A 42 -8.68 40.63 6.42
N GLU A 43 -9.33 39.49 6.58
CA GLU A 43 -10.31 39.25 7.63
C GLU A 43 -9.66 38.52 8.80
N LEU A 44 -10.12 38.87 10.00
CA LEU A 44 -9.72 38.17 11.22
C LEU A 44 -10.74 37.08 11.52
N SER A 45 -10.26 35.88 11.78
CA SER A 45 -11.07 34.75 12.23
C SER A 45 -10.50 34.22 13.53
N SER A 46 -11.36 33.84 14.47
CA SER A 46 -10.98 33.13 15.68
C SER A 46 -11.35 31.66 15.57
N HIS A 47 -10.51 30.78 16.08
CA HIS A 47 -10.86 29.38 16.25
C HIS A 47 -10.39 28.86 17.61
N ARG A 48 -11.23 28.04 18.24
CA ARG A 48 -10.97 27.51 19.58
C ARG A 48 -10.44 26.09 19.53
N THR A 49 -9.48 25.80 20.38
CA THR A 49 -8.95 24.44 20.58
C THR A 49 -9.01 24.08 22.05
N ARG A 50 -9.32 22.82 22.36
CA ARG A 50 -9.33 22.27 23.71
C ARG A 50 -8.31 21.13 23.79
N SER A 51 -7.36 21.22 24.71
CA SER A 51 -6.49 20.10 25.08
C SER A 51 -6.77 19.66 26.51
N ARG A 52 -6.54 18.37 26.77
CA ARG A 52 -6.75 17.75 28.07
C ARG A 52 -5.55 16.88 28.39
N GLU A 53 -4.92 17.16 29.52
CA GLU A 53 -3.73 16.45 29.99
C GLU A 53 -4.00 15.86 31.37
N THR A 54 -3.39 14.72 31.68
CA THR A 54 -3.55 14.08 33.00
C THR A 54 -2.77 14.84 34.07
N GLY A 55 -3.33 14.88 35.28
CA GLY A 55 -2.73 15.54 36.43
C GLY A 55 -3.10 17.02 36.56
N THR A 56 -2.52 17.64 37.59
CA THR A 56 -2.74 19.05 37.95
C THR A 56 -1.51 19.86 37.54
N ARG A 57 -1.68 20.76 36.57
CA ARG A 57 -0.68 21.77 36.18
C ARG A 57 -1.15 23.15 36.64
N ASN A 58 -0.29 24.15 36.45
CA ASN A 58 -0.64 25.54 36.71
C ASN A 58 -1.87 25.92 35.89
N HIS A 59 -2.83 26.58 36.53
CA HIS A 59 -4.09 27.00 35.94
C HIS A 59 -4.50 28.37 36.45
N ASP A 60 -5.32 29.06 35.67
CA ASP A 60 -5.67 30.46 35.85
C ASP A 60 -7.19 30.71 35.84
N CYS A 61 -8.01 29.70 35.53
CA CYS A 61 -9.46 29.72 35.72
C CYS A 61 -9.91 28.68 36.75
N ARG A 62 -11.03 28.96 37.41
CA ARG A 62 -11.68 28.03 38.34
C ARG A 62 -12.46 26.94 37.62
N ASN A 63 -13.05 27.26 36.46
CA ASN A 63 -13.86 26.35 35.68
C ASN A 63 -13.85 26.71 34.18
N GLU A 64 -14.51 25.87 33.38
CA GLU A 64 -14.64 26.05 31.94
C GLU A 64 -15.31 27.38 31.55
N ALA A 65 -16.36 27.78 32.27
CA ALA A 65 -17.13 28.98 31.95
C ALA A 65 -16.30 30.27 32.14
N GLU A 66 -15.43 30.31 33.16
CA GLU A 66 -14.51 31.43 33.40
C GLU A 66 -13.44 31.52 32.29
N CYS A 67 -12.85 30.39 31.89
CA CYS A 67 -11.93 30.36 30.76
C CYS A 67 -12.62 30.81 29.46
N ASP A 68 -13.83 30.33 29.20
CA ASP A 68 -14.61 30.74 28.04
C ASP A 68 -14.94 32.23 28.07
N HIS A 69 -15.25 32.80 29.23
CA HIS A 69 -15.49 34.23 29.39
C HIS A 69 -14.24 35.05 29.05
N HIS A 70 -13.08 34.68 29.58
CA HIS A 70 -11.81 35.35 29.26
C HIS A 70 -11.46 35.26 27.77
N LEU A 71 -11.63 34.09 27.15
CA LEU A 71 -11.39 33.91 25.72
C LEU A 71 -12.39 34.71 24.86
N LYS A 72 -13.69 34.74 25.23
CA LYS A 72 -14.70 35.55 24.51
C LYS A 72 -14.36 37.05 24.58
N ALA A 73 -13.99 37.54 25.76
CA ALA A 73 -13.61 38.94 25.93
C ALA A 73 -12.38 39.31 25.07
N TYR A 74 -11.38 38.41 25.02
CA TYR A 74 -10.21 38.58 24.17
C TYR A 74 -10.54 38.57 22.68
N GLU A 75 -11.33 37.60 22.20
CA GLU A 75 -11.77 37.51 20.80
C GLU A 75 -12.53 38.78 20.39
N GLN A 76 -13.48 39.24 21.20
CA GLN A 76 -14.24 40.46 20.96
C GLN A 76 -13.34 41.70 20.93
N ALA A 77 -12.36 41.80 21.82
CA ALA A 77 -11.39 42.92 21.81
C ALA A 77 -10.58 42.94 20.51
N CYS A 78 -10.18 41.77 20.00
CA CYS A 78 -9.45 41.65 18.74
C CYS A 78 -10.33 42.03 17.53
N HIS A 79 -11.58 41.56 17.47
CA HIS A 79 -12.50 41.91 16.39
C HIS A 79 -12.88 43.39 16.39
N ASN A 80 -12.99 44.02 17.56
CA ASN A 80 -13.29 45.45 17.68
C ASN A 80 -12.06 46.36 17.42
N GLY A 81 -10.92 45.81 16.98
CA GLY A 81 -9.70 46.57 16.71
C GLY A 81 -9.01 47.13 17.96
N ARG A 82 -9.37 46.66 19.16
CA ARG A 82 -8.81 47.15 20.45
C ARG A 82 -7.49 46.48 20.84
N ASN A 83 -6.89 45.71 19.94
CA ASN A 83 -5.58 45.08 20.13
C ASN A 83 -4.59 45.60 19.06
N PRO A 84 -3.85 46.69 19.34
CA PRO A 84 -2.95 47.31 18.36
C PRO A 84 -1.73 46.42 18.04
N GLU A 85 -1.28 45.58 18.98
CA GLU A 85 -0.16 44.66 18.76
C GLU A 85 -0.51 43.60 17.70
N LEU A 86 -1.73 43.05 17.77
CA LEU A 86 -2.22 42.08 16.79
C LEU A 86 -2.32 42.70 15.39
N ILE A 87 -2.83 43.93 15.30
CA ILE A 87 -2.91 44.69 14.03
C ILE A 87 -1.50 44.94 13.48
N ALA A 88 -0.58 45.40 14.32
CA ALA A 88 0.82 45.64 13.92
C ALA A 88 1.48 44.35 13.41
N LYS A 89 1.23 43.21 14.06
CA LYS A 89 1.72 41.90 13.62
C LYS A 89 1.15 41.49 12.26
N ALA A 90 -0.15 41.67 12.05
CA ALA A 90 -0.79 41.40 10.76
C ALA A 90 -0.24 42.29 9.64
N VAL A 91 -0.13 43.60 9.90
CA VAL A 91 0.44 44.57 8.95
C VAL A 91 1.89 44.24 8.63
N GLY A 92 2.69 43.86 9.63
CA GLY A 92 4.09 43.45 9.43
C GLY A 92 4.21 42.24 8.50
N LEU A 93 3.37 41.21 8.70
CA LEU A 93 3.33 40.02 7.84
C LEU A 93 2.90 40.36 6.40
N ILE A 94 1.91 41.24 6.24
CA ILE A 94 1.42 41.65 4.92
C ILE A 94 2.50 42.46 4.17
N LYS A 95 3.18 43.38 4.86
CA LYS A 95 4.23 44.23 4.26
C LYS A 95 5.50 43.44 3.89
N GLN A 96 5.75 42.31 4.56
CA GLN A 96 6.92 41.47 4.26
C GLN A 96 6.88 40.90 2.83
N ASP A 97 5.70 40.46 2.38
CA ASP A 97 5.48 40.01 1.01
C ASP A 97 4.06 40.42 0.56
N PRO A 98 3.91 41.63 -0.01
CA PRO A 98 2.62 42.15 -0.43
C PRO A 98 1.89 41.26 -1.44
N VAL A 99 2.63 40.60 -2.34
CA VAL A 99 2.05 39.77 -3.41
C VAL A 99 1.54 38.45 -2.85
N ALA A 100 2.35 37.75 -2.04
CA ALA A 100 1.92 36.51 -1.40
C ALA A 100 0.82 36.75 -0.34
N SER A 101 0.76 37.96 0.23
CA SER A 101 -0.22 38.30 1.24
C SER A 101 -1.68 38.16 0.76
N PHE A 102 -1.96 38.31 -0.53
CA PHE A 102 -3.31 38.16 -1.09
C PHE A 102 -3.89 36.74 -0.99
N SER A 103 -3.07 35.75 -0.68
CA SER A 103 -3.49 34.37 -0.37
C SER A 103 -3.08 33.95 1.04
N LEU A 104 -2.82 34.93 1.92
CA LEU A 104 -2.37 34.70 3.29
C LEU A 104 -3.44 33.97 4.11
N ARG A 105 -3.02 32.89 4.74
CA ARG A 105 -3.74 32.25 5.84
C ARG A 105 -2.74 31.91 6.93
N ARG A 106 -2.75 32.66 8.03
CA ARG A 106 -1.77 32.50 9.11
C ARG A 106 -2.38 32.75 10.48
N ASP A 107 -1.95 31.96 11.44
CA ASP A 107 -2.22 32.18 12.85
C ASP A 107 -1.30 33.31 13.32
N LEU A 108 -1.91 34.37 13.86
CA LEU A 108 -1.21 35.54 14.37
C LEU A 108 -0.83 35.32 15.83
N GLU A 109 -1.80 34.92 16.65
CA GLU A 109 -1.62 34.86 18.09
C GLU A 109 -2.51 33.77 18.71
N LYS A 110 -2.00 33.14 19.77
CA LYS A 110 -2.69 32.11 20.53
C LYS A 110 -2.74 32.54 21.99
N ARG A 111 -3.95 32.68 22.53
CA ARG A 111 -4.18 32.91 23.96
C ARG A 111 -4.75 31.66 24.59
N THR A 112 -4.21 31.24 25.74
CA THR A 112 -4.59 29.98 26.40
C THR A 112 -4.93 30.25 27.85
N HIS A 113 -6.03 29.67 28.30
CA HIS A 113 -6.50 29.68 29.67
C HIS A 113 -6.80 28.23 30.08
N SER A 114 -6.62 27.90 31.34
CA SER A 114 -6.70 26.52 31.82
C SER A 114 -7.41 26.39 33.15
N TYR A 115 -8.04 25.24 33.37
CA TYR A 115 -8.75 24.88 34.60
C TYR A 115 -8.55 23.40 34.93
N ILE A 116 -8.87 23.03 36.17
CA ILE A 116 -8.78 21.64 36.65
C ILE A 116 -10.15 20.97 36.57
N GLU A 117 -10.20 19.84 35.88
CA GLU A 117 -11.39 18.98 35.74
C GLU A 117 -11.19 17.70 36.57
N ILE A 118 -12.16 17.37 37.42
CA ILE A 118 -12.12 16.15 38.25
C ILE A 118 -12.46 14.95 37.36
N CYS A 119 -11.68 13.86 37.46
CA CYS A 119 -11.98 12.64 36.73
C CYS A 119 -13.26 12.00 37.25
N SER A 120 -14.33 12.02 36.45
CA SER A 120 -15.63 11.42 36.78
C SER A 120 -15.56 9.91 37.00
N ASN A 121 -14.67 9.20 36.30
CA ASN A 121 -14.54 7.75 36.38
C ASN A 121 -13.94 7.23 37.71
N CYS A 122 -13.26 8.09 38.47
CA CYS A 122 -12.74 7.77 39.79
C CYS A 122 -13.12 8.80 40.85
N SER A 123 -14.03 9.73 40.53
CA SER A 123 -14.45 10.84 41.40
C SER A 123 -13.28 11.59 42.05
N GLY A 124 -12.18 11.78 41.32
CA GLY A 124 -10.99 12.48 41.84
C GLY A 124 -9.98 11.63 42.60
N GLN A 125 -10.25 10.33 42.83
CA GLN A 125 -9.40 9.46 43.66
C GLN A 125 -8.16 8.93 42.94
N GLY A 126 -8.14 8.94 41.60
CA GLY A 126 -7.06 8.38 40.80
C GLY A 126 -7.07 6.84 40.71
N CYS A 127 -7.86 6.16 41.53
CA CYS A 127 -8.02 4.71 41.50
C CYS A 127 -9.49 4.30 41.44
N VAL A 128 -9.76 3.09 40.95
CA VAL A 128 -11.10 2.47 40.92
C VAL A 128 -11.05 1.12 41.60
N ARG A 129 -12.18 0.68 42.17
CA ARG A 129 -12.28 -0.66 42.79
C ARG A 129 -11.97 -1.73 41.75
N CYS A 130 -11.10 -2.69 42.08
CA CYS A 130 -10.78 -3.78 41.17
C CYS A 130 -12.05 -4.59 40.89
N HIS A 131 -12.47 -4.63 39.62
CA HIS A 131 -13.68 -5.33 39.18
C HIS A 131 -13.56 -6.84 39.36
N ASN A 132 -12.37 -7.41 39.15
CA ASN A 132 -12.17 -8.86 39.19
C ASN A 132 -12.30 -9.45 40.61
N CYS A 133 -11.92 -8.70 41.65
CA CYS A 133 -12.08 -9.13 43.03
C CYS A 133 -13.13 -8.33 43.79
N SER A 134 -13.88 -7.46 43.11
CA SER A 134 -14.78 -6.49 43.73
C SER A 134 -14.16 -5.86 44.97
N GLY A 135 -12.91 -5.38 44.89
CA GLY A 135 -12.19 -4.72 46.00
C GLY A 135 -11.78 -5.57 47.21
N SER A 136 -11.94 -6.89 47.19
CA SER A 136 -11.46 -7.77 48.27
C SER A 136 -9.94 -8.01 48.25
N GLY A 137 -9.30 -7.81 47.09
CA GLY A 137 -7.89 -8.18 46.84
C GLY A 137 -7.67 -9.67 46.57
N GLN A 138 -8.72 -10.48 46.67
CA GLN A 138 -8.66 -11.94 46.54
C GLN A 138 -9.81 -12.47 45.67
N VAL A 139 -9.55 -13.49 44.87
CA VAL A 139 -10.55 -14.20 44.06
C VAL A 139 -10.68 -15.64 44.53
N THR A 140 -11.87 -16.22 44.40
CA THR A 140 -12.10 -17.63 44.73
C THR A 140 -11.22 -18.51 43.85
N CYS A 141 -10.59 -19.51 44.44
CA CYS A 141 -9.78 -20.47 43.69
C CYS A 141 -10.70 -21.35 42.85
N TRP A 142 -10.63 -21.21 41.53
CA TRP A 142 -11.43 -22.00 40.58
C TRP A 142 -10.99 -23.46 40.47
N SER A 143 -9.78 -23.78 40.95
CA SER A 143 -9.21 -25.13 40.88
C SER A 143 -9.62 -26.03 42.06
N CYS A 144 -10.47 -25.55 42.98
CA CYS A 144 -10.85 -26.30 44.18
C CYS A 144 -12.19 -25.82 44.77
N SER A 145 -12.74 -26.61 45.69
CA SER A 145 -13.89 -26.22 46.51
C SER A 145 -13.42 -25.97 47.94
N GLY A 146 -13.44 -24.71 48.38
CA GLY A 146 -13.05 -24.35 49.75
C GLY A 146 -11.59 -24.65 50.12
N GLY A 147 -10.68 -24.65 49.13
CA GLY A 147 -9.24 -24.91 49.35
C GLY A 147 -8.82 -26.36 49.18
N ARG A 148 -9.78 -27.27 48.94
CA ARG A 148 -9.53 -28.71 48.84
C ARG A 148 -9.85 -29.26 47.45
N VAL A 149 -9.02 -30.18 46.98
CA VAL A 149 -9.22 -30.95 45.74
C VAL A 149 -9.39 -32.43 46.05
N SER A 150 -10.26 -33.11 45.30
CA SER A 150 -10.45 -34.55 45.48
C SER A 150 -9.16 -35.30 45.17
N CYS A 151 -8.83 -36.29 45.99
CA CYS A 151 -7.65 -37.12 45.79
C CYS A 151 -7.92 -38.16 44.68
N GLY A 152 -7.45 -37.90 43.47
CA GLY A 152 -7.63 -38.82 42.33
C GLY A 152 -6.95 -40.19 42.47
N SER A 153 -6.07 -40.36 43.46
CA SER A 153 -5.40 -41.64 43.75
C SER A 153 -6.21 -42.57 44.65
N CYS A 154 -7.43 -42.17 45.09
CA CYS A 154 -8.25 -42.97 46.01
C CYS A 154 -9.75 -42.66 45.88
N SER A 155 -10.58 -43.56 46.41
CA SER A 155 -12.04 -43.35 46.47
C SER A 155 -12.43 -43.00 47.91
N GLY A 156 -12.65 -41.72 48.18
CA GLY A 156 -13.08 -41.24 49.50
C GLY A 156 -12.05 -41.45 50.61
N GLY A 157 -10.75 -41.40 50.30
CA GLY A 157 -9.65 -41.46 51.28
C GLY A 157 -8.97 -42.81 51.42
N TYR A 158 -9.45 -43.84 50.71
CA TYR A 158 -8.93 -45.19 50.84
C TYR A 158 -8.61 -45.82 49.47
N ILE A 159 -7.59 -46.67 49.46
CA ILE A 159 -7.19 -47.49 48.32
C ILE A 159 -7.43 -48.97 48.66
N HIS A 160 -7.77 -49.77 47.64
CA HIS A 160 -7.92 -51.21 47.80
C HIS A 160 -6.61 -51.90 47.47
N GLY A 161 -6.05 -52.64 48.43
CA GLY A 161 -4.89 -53.48 48.21
C GLY A 161 -5.26 -54.74 47.40
N SER A 162 -4.26 -55.41 46.84
CA SER A 162 -4.40 -56.63 46.01
C SER A 162 -5.18 -57.76 46.70
N ASN A 163 -5.24 -57.74 48.04
CA ASN A 163 -5.94 -58.72 48.86
C ASN A 163 -7.33 -58.23 49.33
N GLY A 164 -7.88 -57.18 48.70
CA GLY A 164 -9.18 -56.59 49.02
C GLY A 164 -9.21 -55.67 50.25
N SER A 165 -8.10 -55.54 50.99
CA SER A 165 -8.02 -54.74 52.21
C SER A 165 -8.09 -53.23 51.93
N ARG A 166 -8.86 -52.50 52.75
CA ARG A 166 -9.04 -51.04 52.65
C ARG A 166 -7.92 -50.34 53.41
N GLN A 167 -6.96 -49.77 52.69
CA GLN A 167 -5.83 -49.05 53.29
C GLN A 167 -6.04 -47.54 53.20
N ARG A 168 -5.63 -46.79 54.24
CA ARG A 168 -5.67 -45.32 54.20
C ARG A 168 -4.76 -44.86 53.07
N CYS A 169 -5.30 -44.02 52.18
CA CYS A 169 -4.50 -43.46 51.10
C CYS A 169 -3.41 -42.58 51.70
N TYR A 170 -2.15 -42.97 51.52
CA TYR A 170 -0.99 -42.22 52.01
C TYR A 170 -0.98 -40.77 51.48
N SER A 171 -1.38 -40.64 50.22
CA SER A 171 -1.37 -39.42 49.44
C SER A 171 -2.34 -38.32 49.92
N CYS A 172 -3.42 -38.68 50.63
CA CYS A 172 -4.36 -37.73 51.28
C CYS A 172 -4.57 -38.03 52.77
N SER A 173 -3.72 -38.89 53.33
CA SER A 173 -3.73 -39.38 54.72
C SER A 173 -5.11 -39.85 55.22
N GLY A 174 -5.93 -40.44 54.34
CA GLY A 174 -7.25 -40.95 54.70
C GLY A 174 -8.42 -39.97 54.58
N SER A 175 -8.17 -38.68 54.28
CA SER A 175 -9.22 -37.65 54.26
C SER A 175 -10.05 -37.62 52.97
N GLY A 176 -9.53 -38.22 51.89
CA GLY A 176 -10.14 -38.17 50.55
C GLY A 176 -9.90 -36.88 49.77
N TYR A 177 -9.34 -35.86 50.41
CA TYR A 177 -9.05 -34.56 49.81
C TYR A 177 -7.60 -34.16 50.07
N ARG A 178 -7.04 -33.31 49.21
CA ARG A 178 -5.74 -32.68 49.43
C ARG A 178 -5.88 -31.18 49.39
N ASP A 179 -4.95 -30.49 50.02
CA ASP A 179 -4.86 -29.04 49.88
C ASP A 179 -4.58 -28.70 48.42
N CYS A 180 -5.35 -27.74 47.90
CA CYS A 180 -5.18 -27.26 46.55
C CYS A 180 -3.83 -26.53 46.46
N SER A 181 -2.93 -27.03 45.61
CA SER A 181 -1.62 -26.40 45.38
C SER A 181 -1.74 -24.98 44.81
N ALA A 182 -2.81 -24.66 44.08
CA ALA A 182 -3.01 -23.35 43.49
C ALA A 182 -3.36 -22.24 44.52
N CYS A 183 -3.91 -22.59 45.67
CA CYS A 183 -4.26 -21.64 46.75
C CYS A 183 -3.68 -22.01 48.12
N TYR A 184 -2.84 -23.06 48.17
CA TYR A 184 -2.22 -23.59 49.39
C TYR A 184 -3.23 -23.84 50.51
N GLY A 185 -4.39 -24.43 50.19
CA GLY A 185 -5.43 -24.76 51.17
C GLY A 185 -6.36 -23.61 51.57
N ASN A 186 -6.08 -22.35 51.20
CA ASN A 186 -6.85 -21.19 51.67
C ASN A 186 -8.19 -20.96 50.93
N GLY A 187 -8.44 -21.67 49.82
CA GLY A 187 -9.65 -21.51 49.00
C GLY A 187 -9.75 -20.19 48.23
N LYS A 188 -8.87 -19.22 48.50
CA LYS A 188 -8.77 -17.92 47.82
C LYS A 188 -7.35 -17.71 47.29
N ARG A 189 -7.23 -16.96 46.20
CA ARG A 189 -5.96 -16.56 45.60
C ARG A 189 -5.87 -15.05 45.52
N THR A 190 -4.67 -14.50 45.65
CA THR A 190 -4.42 -13.08 45.38
C THR A 190 -4.93 -12.74 43.99
N CYS A 191 -5.72 -11.68 43.87
CA CYS A 191 -6.24 -11.27 42.57
C CYS A 191 -5.08 -10.83 41.69
N GLY A 192 -4.84 -11.54 40.58
CA GLY A 192 -3.76 -11.21 39.64
C GLY A 192 -3.97 -9.87 38.92
N THR A 193 -5.22 -9.40 38.81
CA THR A 193 -5.53 -8.13 38.14
C THR A 193 -5.07 -6.91 38.94
N CYS A 194 -5.18 -6.94 40.27
CA CYS A 194 -4.73 -5.85 41.14
C CYS A 194 -3.52 -6.22 42.00
N ASN A 195 -2.97 -7.43 41.85
CA ASN A 195 -1.91 -7.98 42.71
C ASN A 195 -2.18 -7.81 44.21
N GLY A 196 -3.45 -7.90 44.64
CA GLY A 196 -3.85 -7.74 46.04
C GLY A 196 -4.07 -6.30 46.52
N THR A 197 -3.76 -5.28 45.72
CA THR A 197 -3.91 -3.85 46.10
C THR A 197 -5.37 -3.37 46.19
N ARG A 198 -6.34 -4.23 45.83
CA ARG A 198 -7.81 -4.00 45.87
C ARG A 198 -8.33 -2.94 44.91
N THR A 199 -7.47 -2.05 44.42
CA THR A 199 -7.79 -0.97 43.50
C THR A 199 -6.97 -1.10 42.22
N LEU A 200 -7.42 -0.46 41.16
CA LEU A 200 -6.71 -0.34 39.89
C LEU A 200 -6.50 1.14 39.63
N SER A 201 -5.36 1.51 39.06
CA SER A 201 -5.14 2.88 38.59
C SER A 201 -6.22 3.22 37.56
N CYS A 202 -6.84 4.38 37.73
CA CYS A 202 -7.88 4.84 36.82
C CYS A 202 -7.22 5.16 35.46
N SER A 203 -7.44 4.28 34.48
CA SER A 203 -6.84 4.39 33.14
C SER A 203 -7.11 5.76 32.48
N PRO A 204 -8.35 6.30 32.48
CA PRO A 204 -8.61 7.61 31.87
C PRO A 204 -7.75 8.76 32.37
N CYS A 205 -7.40 8.80 33.67
CA CYS A 205 -6.57 9.86 34.26
C CYS A 205 -5.14 9.40 34.59
N ALA A 206 -4.73 8.22 34.12
CA ALA A 206 -3.44 7.61 34.43
C ALA A 206 -3.07 7.63 35.92
N GLY A 207 -4.05 7.41 36.81
CA GLY A 207 -3.80 7.39 38.25
C GLY A 207 -3.86 8.75 38.97
N THR A 208 -3.98 9.87 38.25
CA THR A 208 -3.86 11.22 38.84
C THR A 208 -5.16 11.77 39.46
N GLY A 209 -6.31 11.22 39.07
CA GLY A 209 -7.63 11.65 39.52
C GLY A 209 -8.13 12.97 38.93
N ARG A 210 -7.28 13.71 38.21
CA ARG A 210 -7.60 15.04 37.69
C ARG A 210 -7.06 15.21 36.27
N PHE A 211 -7.63 16.18 35.58
CA PHE A 211 -7.15 16.63 34.28
C PHE A 211 -6.92 18.12 34.33
N THR A 212 -5.84 18.57 33.70
CA THR A 212 -5.68 19.97 33.35
C THR A 212 -6.22 20.17 31.95
N VAL A 213 -7.28 20.97 31.85
CA VAL A 213 -7.92 21.32 30.59
C VAL A 213 -7.41 22.69 30.18
N SER A 214 -6.88 22.81 28.98
CA SER A 214 -6.48 24.09 28.40
C SER A 214 -7.40 24.42 27.23
N LEU A 215 -8.01 25.60 27.29
CA LEU A 215 -8.77 26.20 26.20
C LEU A 215 -7.90 27.28 25.57
N SER A 216 -7.77 27.25 24.26
CA SER A 216 -7.04 28.28 23.52
C SER A 216 -7.93 28.92 22.47
N ALA A 217 -7.85 30.23 22.34
CA ALA A 217 -8.34 30.97 21.18
C ALA A 217 -7.14 31.33 20.30
N ILE A 218 -7.21 30.95 19.03
CA ILE A 218 -6.19 31.26 18.03
C ILE A 218 -6.81 32.27 17.06
N MET A 219 -6.17 33.43 16.95
CA MET A 219 -6.54 34.48 16.02
C MET A 219 -5.76 34.27 14.72
N SER A 220 -6.47 34.11 13.61
CA SER A 220 -5.89 33.89 12.29
C SER A 220 -6.37 34.94 11.31
N VAL A 221 -5.44 35.44 10.50
CA VAL A 221 -5.77 36.32 9.37
C VAL A 221 -5.97 35.49 8.11
N GLN A 222 -7.02 35.81 7.36
CA GLN A 222 -7.34 35.20 6.07
C GLN A 222 -7.49 36.31 5.03
N ALA A 223 -6.80 36.17 3.89
CA ALA A 223 -6.85 37.14 2.81
C ALA A 223 -7.80 36.69 1.69
N HIS A 224 -8.54 37.65 1.15
CA HIS A 224 -9.34 37.52 -0.04
C HIS A 224 -8.92 38.58 -1.06
N GLN A 225 -8.48 38.13 -2.23
CA GLN A 225 -8.07 39.01 -3.32
C GLN A 225 -9.26 39.36 -4.21
N LYS A 226 -9.43 40.66 -4.47
CA LYS A 226 -10.28 41.17 -5.55
C LYS A 226 -9.41 41.84 -6.59
N CYS A 227 -9.76 41.73 -7.85
CA CYS A 227 -9.03 42.37 -8.94
C CYS A 227 -10.01 43.08 -9.87
N ARG A 228 -9.61 44.22 -10.41
CA ARG A 228 -10.27 44.95 -11.48
C ARG A 228 -9.31 45.04 -12.65
N TRP A 229 -9.84 44.80 -13.85
CA TRP A 229 -9.09 44.82 -15.10
C TRP A 229 -10.00 45.37 -16.21
N ALA A 230 -9.39 45.81 -17.32
CA ALA A 230 -10.13 46.22 -18.51
C ALA A 230 -10.27 45.03 -19.46
N SER A 231 -11.50 44.59 -19.72
CA SER A 231 -11.80 43.60 -20.74
C SER A 231 -11.47 44.17 -22.13
N SER A 232 -10.93 43.35 -23.02
CA SER A 232 -10.64 43.73 -24.41
C SER A 232 -11.39 42.79 -25.35
N ALA A 233 -11.99 43.34 -26.41
CA ALA A 233 -12.64 42.55 -27.46
C ALA A 233 -11.66 41.60 -28.17
N ASP A 234 -10.37 41.95 -28.21
CA ASP A 234 -9.31 41.10 -28.77
C ASP A 234 -8.95 39.90 -27.88
N PHE A 235 -9.30 39.97 -26.58
CA PHE A 235 -8.98 38.95 -25.56
C PHE A 235 -10.21 38.56 -24.73
N PRO A 236 -11.25 37.97 -25.34
CA PRO A 236 -12.50 37.62 -24.66
C PRO A 236 -12.32 36.56 -23.57
N TRP A 237 -11.21 35.81 -23.60
CA TRP A 237 -10.87 34.78 -22.61
C TRP A 237 -10.25 35.34 -21.33
N LEU A 238 -9.86 36.62 -21.30
CA LEU A 238 -9.18 37.25 -20.17
C LEU A 238 -10.05 37.24 -18.90
N ASP A 239 -11.33 37.60 -19.03
CA ASP A 239 -12.27 37.65 -17.89
C ASP A 239 -12.39 36.27 -17.24
N HIS A 240 -12.51 35.23 -18.06
CA HIS A 240 -12.56 33.85 -17.60
C HIS A 240 -11.24 33.43 -16.94
N TYR A 241 -10.09 33.81 -17.50
CA TYR A 241 -8.79 33.52 -16.89
C TYR A 241 -8.66 34.14 -15.50
N VAL A 242 -8.84 35.46 -15.38
CA VAL A 242 -8.61 36.19 -14.13
C VAL A 242 -9.56 35.71 -13.03
N THR A 243 -10.84 35.53 -13.35
CA THR A 243 -11.83 35.00 -12.39
C THR A 243 -11.51 33.57 -11.94
N THR A 244 -11.07 32.70 -12.85
CA THR A 244 -10.70 31.31 -12.52
C THR A 244 -9.40 31.26 -11.71
N ALA A 245 -8.44 32.13 -12.02
CA ALA A 245 -7.16 32.22 -11.31
C ALA A 245 -7.33 32.75 -9.88
N LEU A 246 -8.17 33.77 -9.66
CA LEU A 246 -8.51 34.28 -8.32
C LEU A 246 -9.17 33.21 -7.44
N ASN A 247 -9.94 32.30 -8.04
CA ASN A 247 -10.56 31.17 -7.35
C ASN A 247 -9.59 30.00 -7.09
N GLY A 248 -8.29 30.14 -7.41
CA GLY A 248 -7.28 29.09 -7.21
C GLY A 248 -7.42 27.87 -8.13
N ARG A 249 -8.19 27.98 -9.22
CA ARG A 249 -8.47 26.86 -10.15
C ARG A 249 -7.48 26.77 -11.33
N VAL A 250 -6.44 27.60 -11.34
CA VAL A 250 -5.38 27.64 -12.36
C VAL A 250 -3.99 27.50 -11.71
N PRO A 251 -3.66 26.34 -11.12
CA PRO A 251 -2.43 26.17 -10.34
C PRO A 251 -1.15 26.26 -11.18
N GLN A 252 -1.23 26.04 -12.50
CA GLN A 252 -0.11 26.17 -13.42
C GLN A 252 0.28 27.63 -13.72
N ALA A 253 -0.68 28.55 -13.60
CA ALA A 253 -0.51 29.96 -13.93
C ALA A 253 -1.30 30.86 -12.96
N PRO A 254 -0.98 30.83 -11.64
CA PRO A 254 -1.69 31.63 -10.66
C PRO A 254 -1.42 33.12 -10.91
N LEU A 255 -2.46 33.94 -10.77
CA LEU A 255 -2.42 35.36 -11.14
C LEU A 255 -1.23 36.09 -10.49
N ASN A 256 -1.02 35.89 -9.19
CA ASN A 256 0.02 36.58 -8.43
C ASN A 256 1.46 36.21 -8.84
N ARG A 257 1.63 35.10 -9.58
CA ARG A 257 2.94 34.68 -10.11
C ARG A 257 3.20 35.19 -11.53
N VAL A 258 2.15 35.35 -12.33
CA VAL A 258 2.29 35.71 -13.75
C VAL A 258 2.09 37.20 -14.02
N ALA A 259 1.34 37.90 -13.17
CA ALA A 259 1.20 39.34 -13.23
C ALA A 259 2.47 40.04 -12.72
N SER A 260 2.82 41.16 -13.34
CA SER A 260 3.91 42.03 -12.90
C SER A 260 3.35 43.10 -11.97
N TRP A 261 3.63 42.99 -10.68
CA TRP A 261 3.11 43.90 -9.66
C TRP A 261 4.07 45.05 -9.36
N GLN A 262 3.51 46.24 -9.17
CA GLN A 262 4.25 47.45 -8.79
C GLN A 262 4.25 47.56 -7.26
N LEU A 263 5.33 47.09 -6.62
CA LEU A 263 5.41 47.02 -5.15
C LEU A 263 5.37 48.40 -4.48
N ASP A 264 5.84 49.45 -5.16
CA ASP A 264 5.78 50.85 -4.75
C ASP A 264 4.35 51.42 -4.72
N SER A 265 3.44 50.87 -5.52
CA SER A 265 2.02 51.24 -5.49
C SER A 265 1.25 50.68 -4.29
N PHE A 266 1.84 49.72 -3.56
CA PHE A 266 1.19 49.02 -2.46
C PHE A 266 0.91 49.94 -1.27
N ARG A 267 -0.37 50.05 -0.88
CA ARG A 267 -0.80 50.88 0.24
C ARG A 267 -2.02 50.30 0.94
N PHE A 268 -2.12 50.54 2.23
CA PHE A 268 -3.36 50.31 2.98
C PHE A 268 -4.30 51.49 2.78
N GLU A 269 -5.61 51.22 2.75
CA GLU A 269 -6.64 52.28 2.74
C GLU A 269 -6.66 52.99 4.10
N GLU A 270 -6.97 52.26 5.17
CA GLU A 270 -6.85 52.69 6.55
C GLU A 270 -6.36 51.53 7.44
N ILE A 271 -5.65 51.84 8.52
CA ILE A 271 -5.15 50.84 9.49
C ILE A 271 -5.78 51.14 10.86
N THR A 272 -7.08 50.88 10.96
CA THR A 272 -7.88 51.13 12.18
C THR A 272 -8.37 49.83 12.84
N GLY A 273 -8.66 48.80 12.04
CA GLY A 273 -9.13 47.50 12.51
C GLY A 273 -9.33 46.51 11.36
N PHE A 274 -9.80 45.31 11.67
CA PHE A 274 -10.15 44.33 10.65
C PHE A 274 -11.58 44.59 10.13
N PRO A 275 -11.85 44.39 8.82
CA PRO A 275 -10.92 43.93 7.80
C PRO A 275 -9.90 45.00 7.40
N LEU A 276 -8.64 44.61 7.25
CA LEU A 276 -7.64 45.50 6.65
C LEU A 276 -7.84 45.45 5.13
N ILE A 277 -7.74 46.60 4.47
CA ILE A 277 -7.85 46.71 3.01
C ILE A 277 -6.56 47.28 2.46
N SER A 278 -5.94 46.57 1.51
CA SER A 278 -4.79 47.07 0.76
C SER A 278 -5.08 47.16 -0.72
N HIS A 279 -4.40 48.06 -1.41
CA HIS A 279 -4.46 48.26 -2.85
C HIS A 279 -3.08 48.09 -3.46
N MET A 280 -3.04 47.52 -4.67
CA MET A 280 -1.82 47.43 -5.47
C MET A 280 -2.16 47.47 -6.95
N GLU A 281 -1.30 48.12 -7.73
CA GLU A 281 -1.39 48.18 -9.18
C GLU A 281 -0.40 47.18 -9.80
N GLY A 282 -0.73 46.70 -10.99
CA GLY A 282 0.10 45.78 -11.74
C GLY A 282 -0.31 45.72 -13.20
N SER A 283 0.38 44.90 -13.96
CA SER A 283 0.05 44.62 -15.35
C SER A 283 0.12 43.12 -15.62
N LEU A 284 -0.81 42.62 -16.42
CA LEU A 284 -0.81 41.25 -16.91
C LEU A 284 -0.55 41.24 -18.40
N HIS A 285 0.61 40.71 -18.77
CA HIS A 285 0.91 40.39 -20.15
C HIS A 285 0.11 39.17 -20.60
N THR A 286 -0.53 39.24 -21.76
CA THR A 286 -1.23 38.11 -22.37
C THR A 286 -0.81 37.95 -23.82
N ALA A 287 -0.84 36.71 -24.30
CA ALA A 287 -0.65 36.41 -25.70
C ALA A 287 -1.62 35.33 -26.18
N SER A 288 -2.00 35.43 -27.45
CA SER A 288 -2.75 34.42 -28.17
C SER A 288 -2.06 34.10 -29.48
N SER A 289 -2.06 32.84 -29.87
CA SER A 289 -1.47 32.41 -31.14
C SER A 289 -2.07 31.09 -31.58
N ASP A 290 -1.98 30.80 -32.86
CA ASP A 290 -2.26 29.49 -33.40
C ASP A 290 -0.99 28.63 -33.32
N ILE A 291 -1.08 27.45 -32.73
CA ILE A 291 0.06 26.55 -32.53
C ILE A 291 -0.04 25.40 -33.53
N LYS A 292 1.01 25.21 -34.32
CA LYS A 292 1.13 24.12 -35.27
C LYS A 292 2.05 23.05 -34.69
N VAL A 293 1.55 21.82 -34.54
CA VAL A 293 2.32 20.67 -34.05
C VAL A 293 2.32 19.60 -35.15
N ASP A 294 3.50 19.21 -35.64
CA ASP A 294 3.69 18.18 -36.69
C ASP A 294 2.79 18.38 -37.92
N GLY A 295 2.62 19.62 -38.36
CA GLY A 295 1.78 19.96 -39.51
C GLY A 295 0.33 20.35 -39.17
N GLN A 296 -0.15 20.03 -37.97
CA GLN A 296 -1.53 20.31 -37.56
C GLN A 296 -1.66 21.63 -36.82
N LEU A 297 -2.51 22.51 -37.32
CA LEU A 297 -2.79 23.80 -36.72
C LEU A 297 -3.90 23.69 -35.66
N THR A 298 -3.65 24.22 -34.48
CA THR A 298 -4.64 24.43 -33.42
C THR A 298 -4.80 25.92 -33.20
N GLN A 299 -6.01 26.43 -33.41
CA GLN A 299 -6.29 27.87 -33.33
C GLN A 299 -6.61 28.32 -31.90
N GLY A 300 -6.22 29.56 -31.58
CA GLY A 300 -6.63 30.22 -30.34
C GLY A 300 -6.04 29.60 -29.07
N CYS A 301 -4.74 29.32 -29.05
CA CYS A 301 -4.02 28.99 -27.82
C CYS A 301 -3.73 30.27 -27.02
N HIS A 302 -3.74 30.18 -25.69
CA HIS A 302 -3.67 31.32 -24.78
C HIS A 302 -2.52 31.19 -23.78
N PHE A 303 -1.79 32.28 -23.57
CA PHE A 303 -0.60 32.36 -22.71
C PHE A 303 -0.69 33.61 -21.82
N VAL A 304 -0.14 33.51 -20.61
CA VAL A 304 -0.22 34.58 -19.59
C VAL A 304 1.14 34.84 -18.93
N GLY A 305 1.37 36.10 -18.58
CA GLY A 305 2.58 36.62 -17.95
C GLY A 305 3.74 36.82 -18.91
N GLY A 306 4.77 37.53 -18.43
CA GLY A 306 5.96 37.83 -19.24
C GLY A 306 6.77 36.59 -19.66
N ALA A 307 6.62 35.48 -18.93
CA ALA A 307 7.21 34.18 -19.29
C ALA A 307 6.34 33.36 -20.27
N LEU A 308 5.19 33.88 -20.71
CA LEU A 308 4.23 33.23 -21.59
C LEU A 308 3.85 31.82 -21.10
N VAL A 309 3.38 31.73 -19.85
CA VAL A 309 2.95 30.46 -19.26
C VAL A 309 1.68 29.98 -19.98
N PRO A 310 1.61 28.73 -20.46
CA PRO A 310 0.43 28.22 -21.15
C PRO A 310 -0.80 28.15 -20.23
N TYR A 311 -1.88 28.85 -20.60
CA TYR A 311 -3.16 28.82 -19.89
C TYR A 311 -4.14 27.83 -20.53
N ASP A 312 -4.37 27.95 -21.85
CA ASP A 312 -5.24 27.05 -22.62
C ASP A 312 -4.62 26.76 -23.98
N LEU A 313 -4.09 25.55 -24.13
CA LEU A 313 -3.46 25.06 -25.35
C LEU A 313 -4.42 24.26 -26.24
N LYS A 314 -5.72 24.20 -25.91
CA LYS A 314 -6.80 23.60 -26.71
C LYS A 314 -6.55 22.16 -27.17
N GLY A 315 -5.71 21.39 -26.47
CA GLY A 315 -5.38 20.01 -26.81
C GLY A 315 -4.44 19.87 -28.01
N CYS A 316 -3.63 20.88 -28.33
CA CYS A 316 -2.76 20.87 -29.51
C CYS A 316 -1.80 19.67 -29.59
N PHE A 317 -1.51 18.99 -28.48
CA PHE A 317 -0.66 17.80 -28.45
C PHE A 317 -1.42 16.46 -28.52
N ASP A 318 -2.75 16.46 -28.45
CA ASP A 318 -3.54 15.22 -28.41
C ASP A 318 -3.32 14.37 -29.67
N GLN A 319 -3.30 14.99 -30.85
CA GLN A 319 -3.16 14.25 -32.10
C GLN A 319 -1.75 13.67 -32.29
N ALA A 320 -0.71 14.35 -31.80
CA ALA A 320 0.65 13.80 -31.82
C ALA A 320 0.72 12.52 -30.98
N VAL A 321 0.11 12.53 -29.78
CA VAL A 321 -0.01 11.34 -28.92
C VAL A 321 -0.84 10.25 -29.59
N VAL A 322 -2.01 10.58 -30.15
CA VAL A 322 -2.88 9.61 -30.85
C VAL A 322 -2.12 8.93 -31.99
N LYS A 323 -1.41 9.71 -32.82
CA LYS A 323 -0.61 9.19 -33.94
C LYS A 323 0.46 8.20 -33.49
N GLU A 324 1.15 8.46 -32.39
CA GLU A 324 2.12 7.52 -31.81
C GLU A 324 1.45 6.26 -31.24
N THR A 325 0.29 6.41 -30.56
CA THR A 325 -0.46 5.24 -30.07
C THR A 325 -0.97 4.34 -31.21
N GLU A 326 -1.40 4.92 -32.33
CA GLU A 326 -1.83 4.18 -33.53
C GLU A 326 -0.64 3.50 -34.23
N ARG A 327 0.52 4.15 -34.29
CA ARG A 327 1.76 3.54 -34.79
C ARG A 327 2.13 2.30 -33.99
N LEU A 328 2.09 2.41 -32.66
CA LEU A 328 2.37 1.28 -31.76
C LEU A 328 1.33 0.16 -31.92
N ALA A 329 0.05 0.50 -32.11
CA ALA A 329 -1.00 -0.49 -32.34
C ALA A 329 -0.82 -1.27 -33.66
N LYS A 330 -0.29 -0.62 -34.72
CA LYS A 330 0.01 -1.27 -36.01
C LYS A 330 1.27 -2.13 -35.95
N ARG A 331 2.32 -1.65 -35.29
CA ARG A 331 3.60 -2.34 -35.15
C ARG A 331 4.11 -2.21 -33.73
N PHE A 332 4.10 -3.32 -33.02
CA PHE A 332 4.65 -3.40 -31.67
C PHE A 332 6.17 -3.16 -31.72
N ASP A 333 6.64 -2.20 -30.92
CA ASP A 333 8.05 -1.85 -30.76
C ASP A 333 8.32 -1.44 -29.31
N ASP A 334 9.38 -2.01 -28.71
CA ASP A 334 9.75 -1.79 -27.32
C ASP A 334 10.25 -0.36 -27.08
N GLU A 335 10.99 0.21 -28.05
CA GLU A 335 11.49 1.58 -27.96
C GLU A 335 10.35 2.60 -28.09
N ALA A 336 9.38 2.34 -28.97
CA ALA A 336 8.16 3.14 -29.05
C ALA A 336 7.35 3.10 -27.74
N CYS A 337 7.21 1.92 -27.11
CA CYS A 337 6.56 1.79 -25.80
C CYS A 337 7.27 2.62 -24.73
N LYS A 338 8.61 2.58 -24.71
CA LYS A 338 9.42 3.35 -23.77
C LYS A 338 9.22 4.85 -23.95
N ARG A 339 9.26 5.35 -25.19
CA ARG A 339 9.01 6.77 -25.48
C ARG A 339 7.60 7.21 -25.13
N LEU A 340 6.61 6.35 -25.35
CA LEU A 340 5.20 6.66 -25.08
C LEU A 340 4.89 6.66 -23.58
N PHE A 341 5.32 5.61 -22.87
CA PHE A 341 4.90 5.35 -21.50
C PHE A 341 5.83 5.92 -20.42
N ALA A 342 7.09 6.26 -20.75
CA ALA A 342 8.04 6.86 -19.81
C ALA A 342 7.96 8.40 -19.76
N THR A 343 6.83 8.99 -20.18
CA THR A 343 6.60 10.43 -20.09
C THR A 343 5.87 10.79 -18.79
N PRO A 344 6.10 11.98 -18.22
CA PRO A 344 5.37 12.44 -17.05
C PRO A 344 3.85 12.44 -17.26
N ILE A 345 3.39 12.84 -18.45
CA ILE A 345 1.96 12.83 -18.77
C ILE A 345 1.39 11.41 -18.75
N ALA A 346 2.09 10.44 -19.33
CA ALA A 346 1.64 9.04 -19.33
C ALA A 346 1.63 8.46 -17.91
N SER A 347 2.69 8.70 -17.13
CA SER A 347 2.76 8.26 -15.73
C SER A 347 1.58 8.76 -14.91
N SER A 348 1.29 10.07 -14.95
CA SER A 348 0.15 10.65 -14.23
C SER A 348 -1.20 10.15 -14.74
N THR A 349 -1.32 9.94 -16.07
CA THR A 349 -2.55 9.38 -16.67
C THR A 349 -2.80 7.96 -16.20
N PHE A 350 -1.72 7.18 -16.04
CA PHE A 350 -1.83 5.77 -15.71
C PHE A 350 -2.07 5.49 -14.23
N GLU A 351 -1.67 6.39 -13.33
CA GLU A 351 -2.04 6.29 -11.91
C GLU A 351 -3.56 6.33 -11.70
N LEU A 352 -4.29 6.95 -12.62
CA LEU A 352 -5.75 7.04 -12.63
C LEU A 352 -6.39 6.11 -13.67
N VAL A 353 -5.77 4.97 -14.01
CA VAL A 353 -6.34 4.00 -14.98
C VAL A 353 -7.78 3.63 -14.67
N ALA A 354 -8.14 3.51 -13.38
CA ALA A 354 -9.48 3.15 -12.93
C ALA A 354 -10.44 4.34 -12.70
N SER A 355 -10.00 5.58 -12.93
CA SER A 355 -10.82 6.78 -12.74
C SER A 355 -11.07 7.50 -14.06
N ASP A 356 -12.29 8.01 -14.22
CA ASP A 356 -12.68 8.88 -15.33
C ASP A 356 -12.20 10.33 -15.15
N LYS A 357 -11.67 10.67 -13.96
CA LYS A 357 -11.16 12.02 -13.67
C LYS A 357 -9.76 12.22 -14.27
N LEU A 358 -9.55 13.38 -14.90
CA LEU A 358 -8.23 13.77 -15.39
C LEU A 358 -7.28 14.09 -14.21
N PRO A 359 -5.97 13.81 -14.32
CA PRO A 359 -4.99 14.15 -13.30
C PRO A 359 -4.90 15.65 -13.04
N GLY A 360 -4.77 16.04 -11.77
CA GLY A 360 -4.59 17.43 -11.35
C GLY A 360 -3.14 17.91 -11.49
N HIS A 361 -2.59 17.93 -12.70
CA HIS A 361 -1.24 18.45 -12.96
C HIS A 361 -1.25 19.50 -14.09
N ASN A 362 -0.28 20.42 -14.07
CA ASN A 362 -0.04 21.49 -15.06
C ASN A 362 -0.19 21.07 -16.53
N GLY A 363 0.19 19.84 -16.91
CA GLY A 363 0.00 19.33 -18.27
C GLY A 363 -1.47 19.28 -18.71
N TYR A 364 -2.37 18.92 -17.79
CA TYR A 364 -3.82 18.86 -18.01
C TYR A 364 -4.51 20.19 -17.72
N TYR A 365 -4.08 20.94 -16.70
CA TYR A 365 -4.69 22.25 -16.39
C TYR A 365 -4.50 23.29 -17.47
N SER A 366 -3.34 23.28 -18.14
CA SER A 366 -3.08 24.12 -19.33
C SER A 366 -3.86 23.69 -20.57
N ARG A 367 -4.62 22.59 -20.48
CA ARG A 367 -5.31 21.94 -21.60
C ARG A 367 -4.37 21.64 -22.77
N GLY A 368 -3.08 21.41 -22.51
CA GLY A 368 -2.16 20.86 -23.53
C GLY A 368 -2.58 19.47 -23.97
N PHE A 369 -3.11 18.70 -23.03
CA PHE A 369 -3.72 17.39 -23.23
C PHE A 369 -5.17 17.42 -22.76
N THR A 370 -6.05 16.74 -23.51
CA THR A 370 -7.45 16.58 -23.11
C THR A 370 -7.79 15.13 -22.79
N GLY A 371 -9.06 14.87 -22.46
CA GLY A 371 -9.56 13.51 -22.29
C GLY A 371 -9.33 12.61 -23.52
N ARG A 372 -9.22 13.19 -24.73
CA ARG A 372 -8.96 12.43 -25.95
C ARG A 372 -7.55 11.81 -25.93
N GLY A 373 -6.51 12.61 -25.68
CA GLY A 373 -5.14 12.11 -25.58
C GLY A 373 -4.96 11.14 -24.41
N ALA A 374 -5.56 11.46 -23.25
CA ALA A 374 -5.53 10.60 -22.08
C ALA A 374 -6.15 9.22 -22.35
N LYS A 375 -7.30 9.17 -23.04
CA LYS A 375 -7.97 7.92 -23.41
C LYS A 375 -7.13 7.09 -24.37
N ALA A 376 -6.57 7.71 -25.41
CA ALA A 376 -5.69 7.02 -26.36
C ALA A 376 -4.47 6.38 -25.68
N LEU A 377 -3.85 7.07 -24.72
CA LEU A 377 -2.76 6.53 -23.91
C LEU A 377 -3.21 5.31 -23.08
N LYS A 378 -4.36 5.40 -22.39
CA LYS A 378 -4.89 4.30 -21.58
C LYS A 378 -5.20 3.07 -22.45
N ASP A 379 -5.87 3.27 -23.58
CA ASP A 379 -6.22 2.19 -24.51
C ASP A 379 -4.96 1.53 -25.09
N SER A 380 -3.93 2.33 -25.41
CA SER A 380 -2.64 1.83 -25.87
C SER A 380 -1.88 1.02 -24.81
N LEU A 381 -1.91 1.45 -23.54
CA LEU A 381 -1.31 0.71 -22.43
C LEU A 381 -2.00 -0.66 -22.25
N LEU A 382 -3.33 -0.69 -22.27
CA LEU A 382 -4.12 -1.92 -22.15
C LEU A 382 -3.90 -2.85 -23.35
N GLY A 383 -3.84 -2.30 -24.56
CA GLY A 383 -3.52 -3.06 -25.77
C GLY A 383 -2.12 -3.68 -25.70
N THR A 384 -1.13 -2.92 -25.22
CA THR A 384 0.24 -3.41 -25.01
C THR A 384 0.29 -4.53 -23.98
N ALA A 385 -0.39 -4.36 -22.85
CA ALA A 385 -0.46 -5.39 -21.83
C ALA A 385 -1.12 -6.68 -22.35
N LYS A 386 -2.20 -6.55 -23.13
CA LYS A 386 -2.87 -7.70 -23.77
C LYS A 386 -1.95 -8.41 -24.76
N HIS A 387 -1.22 -7.67 -25.59
CA HIS A 387 -0.24 -8.23 -26.52
C HIS A 387 0.87 -9.01 -25.78
N LEU A 388 1.41 -8.44 -24.70
CA LEU A 388 2.43 -9.08 -23.87
C LEU A 388 1.88 -10.30 -23.11
N ASP A 389 0.62 -10.28 -22.67
CA ASP A 389 0.00 -11.46 -22.04
C ASP A 389 -0.27 -12.58 -23.06
N GLN A 390 -0.68 -12.25 -24.29
CA GLN A 390 -0.80 -13.24 -25.37
C GLN A 390 0.56 -13.86 -25.71
N ALA A 391 1.62 -13.05 -25.82
CA ALA A 391 2.98 -13.52 -26.04
C ALA A 391 3.44 -14.46 -24.91
N ARG A 392 3.07 -14.16 -23.65
CA ARG A 392 3.33 -15.01 -22.49
C ARG A 392 2.65 -16.38 -22.59
N GLN A 393 1.43 -16.43 -23.12
CA GLN A 393 0.64 -17.66 -23.23
C GLN A 393 1.12 -18.55 -24.38
N SER A 394 1.73 -17.97 -25.42
CA SER A 394 2.28 -18.72 -26.55
C SER A 394 3.48 -19.58 -26.13
N LEU A 395 3.35 -20.91 -26.26
CA LEU A 395 4.44 -21.85 -26.00
C LEU A 395 5.29 -22.01 -27.26
N SER A 396 6.56 -21.60 -27.18
CA SER A 396 7.52 -21.86 -28.26
C SER A 396 7.84 -23.37 -28.33
N LEU A 397 7.43 -24.01 -29.42
CA LEU A 397 7.71 -25.43 -29.71
C LEU A 397 9.21 -25.75 -29.63
N LYS A 398 10.09 -24.84 -30.11
CA LYS A 398 11.55 -25.02 -30.05
C LYS A 398 12.05 -25.10 -28.60
N ARG A 399 11.60 -24.18 -27.73
CA ARG A 399 12.01 -24.16 -26.32
C ARG A 399 11.43 -25.34 -25.55
N PHE A 400 10.21 -25.74 -25.88
CA PHE A 400 9.59 -26.95 -25.35
C PHE A 400 10.40 -28.19 -25.73
N GLY A 401 10.68 -28.40 -27.02
CA GLY A 401 11.41 -29.57 -27.50
C GLY A 401 12.82 -29.71 -26.91
N LEU A 402 13.56 -28.61 -26.83
CA LEU A 402 14.89 -28.61 -26.20
C LEU A 402 14.81 -28.96 -24.71
N SER A 403 13.86 -28.35 -23.98
CA SER A 403 13.69 -28.62 -22.54
C SER A 403 13.25 -30.06 -22.29
N PHE A 404 12.34 -30.57 -23.14
CA PHE A 404 11.86 -31.95 -23.07
C PHE A 404 12.99 -32.95 -23.30
N GLY A 405 13.79 -32.78 -24.36
CA GLY A 405 14.91 -33.69 -24.66
C GLY A 405 15.95 -33.74 -23.55
N ILE A 406 16.34 -32.58 -23.00
CA ILE A 406 17.29 -32.52 -21.86
C ILE A 406 16.69 -33.19 -20.62
N LEU A 407 15.43 -32.88 -20.28
CA LEU A 407 14.80 -33.46 -19.09
C LEU A 407 14.62 -34.97 -19.21
N PHE A 408 14.22 -35.45 -20.39
CA PHE A 408 14.01 -36.87 -20.65
C PHE A 408 15.32 -37.65 -20.55
N THR A 409 16.38 -37.17 -21.21
CA THR A 409 17.70 -37.81 -21.16
C THR A 409 18.28 -37.82 -19.74
N VAL A 410 18.23 -36.70 -19.02
CA VAL A 410 18.72 -36.61 -17.64
C VAL A 410 17.92 -37.52 -16.70
N LEU A 411 16.58 -37.55 -16.83
CA LEU A 411 15.73 -38.37 -15.97
C LEU A 411 15.96 -39.86 -16.21
N VAL A 412 16.04 -40.30 -17.47
CA VAL A 412 16.34 -41.70 -17.81
C VAL A 412 17.71 -42.10 -17.26
N LEU A 413 18.73 -41.26 -17.42
CA LEU A 413 20.07 -41.53 -16.87
C LEU A 413 20.08 -41.59 -15.34
N LEU A 414 19.35 -40.71 -14.65
CA LEU A 414 19.24 -40.72 -13.19
C LEU A 414 18.55 -42.00 -12.69
N LEU A 415 17.46 -42.43 -13.33
CA LEU A 415 16.76 -43.65 -12.94
C LEU A 415 17.60 -44.90 -13.26
N ALA A 416 18.29 -44.93 -14.41
CA ALA A 416 19.22 -46.01 -14.75
C ALA A 416 20.41 -46.08 -13.77
N LEU A 417 20.91 -44.92 -13.32
CA LEU A 417 21.94 -44.84 -12.28
C LEU A 417 21.42 -45.40 -10.95
N LEU A 418 20.19 -45.04 -10.55
CA LEU A 418 19.55 -45.55 -9.34
C LEU A 418 19.36 -47.08 -9.41
N ASP A 419 18.91 -47.60 -10.55
CA ASP A 419 18.79 -49.04 -10.77
C ASP A 419 20.15 -49.74 -10.71
N SER A 420 21.18 -49.16 -11.33
CA SER A 420 22.54 -49.70 -11.27
C SER A 420 23.11 -49.72 -9.85
N LEU A 421 22.86 -48.69 -9.03
CA LEU A 421 23.29 -48.64 -7.63
C LEU A 421 22.52 -49.64 -6.74
N ALA A 422 21.31 -50.03 -7.16
CA ALA A 422 20.50 -51.08 -6.55
C ALA A 422 20.79 -52.48 -7.13
N GLY A 423 21.81 -52.62 -7.99
CA GLY A 423 22.19 -53.90 -8.59
C GLY A 423 21.22 -54.43 -9.64
N GLY A 424 20.41 -53.56 -10.27
CA GLY A 424 19.46 -53.93 -11.33
C GLY A 424 18.19 -54.63 -10.83
N GLN A 425 17.89 -54.52 -9.53
CA GLN A 425 16.76 -55.21 -8.89
C GLN A 425 15.47 -54.37 -8.85
N ILE A 426 15.47 -53.13 -9.38
CA ILE A 426 14.29 -52.27 -9.31
C ILE A 426 13.27 -52.68 -10.38
N GLN A 427 12.13 -53.17 -9.91
CA GLN A 427 10.98 -53.49 -10.75
C GLN A 427 10.19 -52.22 -11.11
N TRP A 428 10.67 -51.44 -12.09
CA TRP A 428 10.09 -50.15 -12.48
C TRP A 428 8.59 -50.20 -12.84
N HIS A 429 8.09 -51.32 -13.38
CA HIS A 429 6.66 -51.47 -13.72
C HIS A 429 5.73 -51.29 -12.50
N LEU A 430 6.21 -51.57 -11.28
CA LEU A 430 5.47 -51.35 -10.04
C LEU A 430 5.40 -49.87 -9.65
N TYR A 431 6.23 -49.02 -10.25
CA TYR A 431 6.26 -47.58 -10.06
C TYR A 431 5.57 -46.81 -11.19
N ALA A 432 4.83 -47.50 -12.06
CA ALA A 432 4.00 -46.87 -13.07
C ALA A 432 2.94 -45.96 -12.41
N SER A 433 2.55 -44.89 -13.10
CA SER A 433 1.65 -43.84 -12.58
C SER A 433 0.34 -44.39 -12.02
N VAL A 434 -0.24 -45.43 -12.63
CA VAL A 434 -1.47 -46.08 -12.16
C VAL A 434 -1.29 -46.66 -10.74
N GLN A 435 -0.15 -47.32 -10.49
CA GLN A 435 0.15 -47.91 -9.19
C GLN A 435 0.45 -46.83 -8.14
N VAL A 436 1.20 -45.79 -8.52
CA VAL A 436 1.49 -44.64 -7.65
C VAL A 436 0.21 -43.89 -7.27
N LEU A 437 -0.74 -43.71 -8.21
CA LEU A 437 -2.04 -43.12 -7.92
C LEU A 437 -2.87 -43.96 -6.95
N GLY A 438 -2.84 -45.29 -7.10
CA GLY A 438 -3.43 -46.22 -6.12
C GLY A 438 -2.84 -46.03 -4.73
N SER A 439 -1.51 -45.94 -4.63
CA SER A 439 -0.80 -45.69 -3.38
C SER A 439 -1.04 -44.30 -2.79
N ALA A 440 -1.35 -43.29 -3.61
CA ALA A 440 -1.79 -41.97 -3.12
C ALA A 440 -3.15 -42.06 -2.40
N LEU A 441 -4.11 -42.82 -2.92
CA LEU A 441 -5.41 -43.05 -2.27
C LEU A 441 -5.25 -43.82 -0.95
N VAL A 442 -4.37 -44.84 -0.94
CA VAL A 442 -4.02 -45.58 0.28
C VAL A 442 -3.38 -44.64 1.32
N SER A 443 -2.49 -43.75 0.89
CA SER A 443 -1.86 -42.74 1.75
C SER A 443 -2.88 -41.79 2.39
N LEU A 444 -3.87 -41.32 1.62
CA LEU A 444 -4.95 -40.47 2.13
C LEU A 444 -5.81 -41.21 3.15
N LYS A 445 -6.16 -42.47 2.89
CA LYS A 445 -6.93 -43.32 3.81
C LYS A 445 -6.18 -43.55 5.12
N LEU A 446 -4.88 -43.85 5.06
CA LEU A 446 -4.01 -44.01 6.23
C LEU A 446 -3.91 -42.72 7.05
N GLY A 447 -3.70 -41.58 6.40
CA GLY A 447 -3.66 -40.28 7.07
C GLY A 447 -4.97 -39.93 7.78
N LEU A 448 -6.11 -40.20 7.14
CA LEU A 448 -7.44 -39.98 7.74
C LEU A 448 -7.67 -40.88 8.97
N MET A 449 -7.33 -42.17 8.87
CA MET A 449 -7.45 -43.10 9.99
C MET A 449 -6.57 -42.68 11.18
N GLN A 450 -5.34 -42.22 10.94
CA GLN A 450 -4.46 -41.74 12.00
C GLN A 450 -5.00 -40.49 12.71
N LEU A 451 -5.66 -39.59 11.96
CA LEU A 451 -6.32 -38.42 12.53
C LEU A 451 -7.50 -38.84 13.43
N LEU A 452 -8.34 -39.76 12.95
CA LEU A 452 -9.50 -40.28 13.69
C LEU A 452 -9.10 -41.08 14.94
N ASN A 453 -7.97 -41.79 14.89
CA ASN A 453 -7.45 -42.59 16.00
C ASN A 453 -6.59 -41.78 17.01
N GLY A 454 -6.52 -40.45 16.87
CA GLY A 454 -5.82 -39.58 17.82
C GLY A 454 -4.29 -39.68 17.79
N GLN A 455 -3.69 -40.20 16.71
CA GLN A 455 -2.23 -40.37 16.56
C GLN A 455 -1.68 -39.64 15.33
N PRO A 456 -1.65 -38.29 15.32
CA PRO A 456 -1.27 -37.51 14.13
C PRO A 456 0.25 -37.44 13.87
N TYR A 457 1.09 -38.06 14.70
CA TYR A 457 2.54 -37.85 14.68
C TYR A 457 3.18 -38.23 13.33
N LEU A 458 2.73 -39.32 12.70
CA LEU A 458 3.27 -39.79 11.43
C LEU A 458 2.88 -38.83 10.28
N LEU A 459 1.63 -38.39 10.27
CA LEU A 459 1.13 -37.38 9.35
C LEU A 459 1.93 -36.06 9.48
N ILE A 460 2.16 -35.60 10.72
CA ILE A 460 2.96 -34.39 10.99
C ILE A 460 4.40 -34.54 10.46
N LYS A 461 5.03 -35.71 10.66
CA LYS A 461 6.39 -35.97 10.12
C LYS A 461 6.43 -35.91 8.60
N VAL A 462 5.47 -36.52 7.90
CA VAL A 462 5.40 -36.50 6.43
C VAL A 462 5.18 -35.08 5.92
N LEU A 463 4.26 -34.33 6.55
CA LEU A 463 4.03 -32.91 6.26
C LEU A 463 5.34 -32.09 6.41
N LEU A 464 6.03 -32.21 7.55
CA LEU A 464 7.29 -31.50 7.81
C LEU A 464 8.40 -31.87 6.81
N LEU A 465 8.60 -33.16 6.54
CA LEU A 465 9.63 -33.64 5.61
C LEU A 465 9.37 -33.22 4.17
N SER A 466 8.09 -33.07 3.78
CA SER A 466 7.72 -32.65 2.43
C SER A 466 7.88 -31.14 2.17
N PHE A 467 8.07 -30.32 3.21
CA PHE A 467 8.15 -28.87 3.06
C PHE A 467 9.35 -28.40 2.20
N LEU A 468 10.56 -28.92 2.46
CA LEU A 468 11.75 -28.55 1.69
C LEU A 468 11.66 -29.00 0.22
N PRO A 469 11.26 -30.25 -0.10
CA PRO A 469 10.97 -30.67 -1.47
C PRO A 469 9.91 -29.81 -2.16
N ALA A 470 8.82 -29.45 -1.46
CA ALA A 470 7.78 -28.57 -1.99
C ALA A 470 8.34 -27.21 -2.42
N MET A 471 9.16 -26.61 -1.56
CA MET A 471 9.79 -25.32 -1.81
C MET A 471 10.82 -25.40 -2.95
N ALA A 472 11.60 -26.48 -3.01
CA ALA A 472 12.56 -26.72 -4.10
C ALA A 472 11.87 -26.91 -5.46
N MET A 473 10.84 -27.76 -5.54
CA MET A 473 10.07 -27.98 -6.78
C MET A 473 9.41 -26.69 -7.25
N ARG A 474 8.85 -25.92 -6.31
CA ARG A 474 8.29 -24.61 -6.63
C ARG A 474 9.36 -23.64 -7.14
N GLN A 475 10.49 -23.52 -6.46
CA GLN A 475 11.57 -22.62 -6.89
C GLN A 475 12.12 -23.02 -8.27
N TRP A 476 12.01 -24.29 -8.64
CA TRP A 476 12.46 -24.80 -9.93
C TRP A 476 11.42 -24.64 -11.05
N LEU A 477 10.13 -24.87 -10.79
CA LEU A 477 9.07 -24.96 -11.81
C LEU A 477 8.02 -23.85 -11.74
N GLY A 478 7.88 -23.20 -10.58
CA GLY A 478 6.91 -22.13 -10.35
C GLY A 478 7.29 -20.83 -11.05
N SER A 479 6.27 -20.03 -11.40
CA SER A 479 6.45 -18.64 -11.82
C SER A 479 6.78 -17.76 -10.62
N ASP A 480 7.68 -16.78 -10.78
CA ASP A 480 8.04 -15.80 -9.74
C ASP A 480 6.95 -14.72 -9.51
N GLN A 481 5.66 -15.07 -9.70
CA GLN A 481 4.52 -14.18 -9.54
C GLN A 481 4.22 -13.96 -8.04
N ILE A 482 3.68 -12.79 -7.70
CA ILE A 482 3.34 -12.39 -6.32
C ILE A 482 2.45 -13.44 -5.65
N TRP A 483 2.72 -13.68 -4.36
CA TRP A 483 2.26 -14.83 -3.59
C TRP A 483 0.74 -14.77 -3.33
N ARG A 484 0.00 -15.77 -3.81
CA ARG A 484 -1.36 -16.06 -3.34
C ARG A 484 -1.32 -17.32 -2.45
N PRO A 485 -1.89 -17.33 -1.24
CA PRO A 485 -1.82 -18.45 -0.29
C PRO A 485 -2.23 -19.81 -0.90
N TRP A 486 -3.29 -19.82 -1.72
CA TRP A 486 -3.81 -21.03 -2.37
C TRP A 486 -2.82 -21.69 -3.33
N ARG A 487 -1.96 -20.93 -4.01
CA ARG A 487 -0.94 -21.51 -4.90
C ARG A 487 0.18 -22.19 -4.09
N LEU A 488 0.57 -21.62 -2.96
CA LEU A 488 1.55 -22.23 -2.06
C LEU A 488 1.00 -23.54 -1.49
N PHE A 489 -0.26 -23.50 -1.03
CA PHE A 489 -0.96 -24.69 -0.54
C PHE A 489 -1.03 -25.80 -1.61
N GLY A 490 -1.36 -25.45 -2.85
CA GLY A 490 -1.39 -26.41 -3.97
C GLY A 490 -0.04 -27.08 -4.24
N TRP A 491 1.06 -26.31 -4.28
CA TRP A 491 2.41 -26.87 -4.42
C TRP A 491 2.76 -27.79 -3.25
N TYR A 492 2.51 -27.34 -2.03
CA TYR A 492 2.77 -28.13 -0.83
C TYR A 492 2.00 -29.45 -0.84
N MET A 493 0.67 -29.40 -0.91
CA MET A 493 -0.18 -30.60 -0.89
C MET A 493 0.12 -31.56 -2.04
N GLY A 494 0.36 -31.05 -3.26
CA GLY A 494 0.68 -31.90 -4.41
C GLY A 494 1.99 -32.66 -4.22
N THR A 495 3.05 -31.98 -3.75
CA THR A 495 4.34 -32.63 -3.48
C THR A 495 4.30 -33.58 -2.29
N THR A 496 3.56 -33.25 -1.24
CA THR A 496 3.38 -34.14 -0.09
C THR A 496 2.68 -35.42 -0.50
N LEU A 497 1.60 -35.33 -1.30
CA LEU A 497 0.85 -36.49 -1.77
C LEU A 497 1.71 -37.41 -2.66
N LEU A 498 2.49 -36.82 -3.57
CA LEU A 498 3.41 -37.57 -4.42
C LEU A 498 4.47 -38.32 -3.60
N MET A 499 5.12 -37.63 -2.66
CA MET A 499 6.13 -38.22 -1.78
C MET A 499 5.54 -39.34 -0.90
N SER A 500 4.35 -39.13 -0.33
CA SER A 500 3.70 -40.16 0.47
C SER A 500 3.32 -41.38 -0.36
N ALA A 501 2.86 -41.18 -1.61
CA ALA A 501 2.51 -42.27 -2.51
C ALA A 501 3.74 -43.12 -2.87
N ILE A 502 4.88 -42.49 -3.14
CA ILE A 502 6.15 -43.18 -3.41
C ILE A 502 6.62 -43.95 -2.18
N LEU A 503 6.52 -43.37 -0.98
CA LEU A 503 6.89 -44.05 0.26
C LEU A 503 6.01 -45.28 0.52
N VAL A 504 4.69 -45.16 0.36
CA VAL A 504 3.77 -46.30 0.49
C VAL A 504 4.10 -47.38 -0.54
N GLN A 505 4.36 -46.99 -1.79
CA GLN A 505 4.75 -47.95 -2.85
C GLN A 505 6.06 -48.68 -2.51
N SER A 506 7.04 -47.96 -1.98
CA SER A 506 8.33 -48.53 -1.57
C SER A 506 8.22 -49.49 -0.37
N HIS A 507 7.25 -49.27 0.52
CA HIS A 507 6.96 -50.18 1.63
C HIS A 507 6.25 -51.44 1.18
N LEU A 508 5.35 -51.34 0.19
CA LEU A 508 4.64 -52.49 -0.38
C LEU A 508 5.56 -53.38 -1.23
N HIS A 509 6.60 -52.79 -1.83
CA HIS A 509 7.52 -53.48 -2.73
C HIS A 509 8.98 -53.16 -2.35
N PRO A 510 9.64 -54.01 -1.54
CA PRO A 510 10.95 -53.72 -0.94
C PRO A 510 12.13 -53.65 -1.92
N GLY A 511 11.93 -53.65 -3.24
CA GLY A 511 12.99 -53.49 -4.25
C GLY A 511 13.77 -52.18 -4.14
N LEU A 512 13.22 -51.13 -3.51
CA LEU A 512 13.93 -49.88 -3.17
C LEU A 512 14.60 -49.90 -1.78
N SER A 513 14.35 -50.93 -0.96
CA SER A 513 14.86 -51.05 0.41
C SER A 513 16.17 -51.84 0.51
N GLY A 514 16.62 -52.43 -0.60
CA GLY A 514 17.96 -53.02 -0.72
C GLY A 514 19.05 -51.95 -0.57
N GLY A 515 20.18 -52.31 0.05
CA GLY A 515 21.28 -51.36 0.26
C GLY A 515 21.88 -50.88 -1.07
N PHE A 516 21.89 -49.56 -1.29
CA PHE A 516 22.61 -48.96 -2.40
C PHE A 516 24.12 -49.10 -2.18
N SER A 517 24.85 -49.61 -3.18
CA SER A 517 26.31 -49.75 -3.10
C SER A 517 26.98 -49.27 -4.37
N LEU A 518 28.06 -48.50 -4.20
CA LEU A 518 28.93 -48.06 -5.30
C LEU A 518 29.59 -49.24 -6.02
N GLY A 519 29.72 -50.41 -5.37
CA GLY A 519 30.29 -51.62 -5.98
C GLY A 519 29.44 -52.24 -7.09
N TYR A 520 28.15 -51.89 -7.18
CA TYR A 520 27.27 -52.36 -8.25
C TYR A 520 27.27 -51.46 -9.49
N LEU A 521 27.97 -50.31 -9.42
CA LEU A 521 28.08 -49.38 -10.54
C LEU A 521 28.98 -49.96 -11.63
N SER A 522 28.41 -50.29 -12.78
CA SER A 522 29.16 -50.71 -13.97
C SER A 522 28.46 -50.23 -15.24
N LEU A 523 29.22 -50.11 -16.34
CA LEU A 523 28.64 -49.67 -17.61
C LEU A 523 27.56 -50.65 -18.12
N SER A 524 27.73 -51.95 -17.88
CA SER A 524 26.74 -52.98 -18.24
C SER A 524 25.46 -52.83 -17.42
N ASN A 525 25.57 -52.57 -16.12
CA ASN A 525 24.41 -52.40 -15.24
C ASN A 525 23.69 -51.07 -15.52
N LEU A 526 24.42 -50.02 -15.89
CA LEU A 526 23.83 -48.75 -16.30
C LEU A 526 23.02 -48.89 -17.60
N LEU A 527 23.56 -49.58 -18.61
CA LEU A 527 22.85 -49.86 -19.87
C LEU A 527 21.65 -50.80 -19.64
N GLY A 528 21.79 -51.81 -18.78
CA GLY A 528 20.68 -52.67 -18.34
C GLY A 528 19.58 -51.87 -17.64
N GLY A 529 19.95 -50.93 -16.78
CA GLY A 529 19.02 -50.04 -16.10
C GLY A 529 18.22 -49.15 -17.04
N VAL A 530 18.81 -48.66 -18.14
CA VAL A 530 18.06 -47.94 -19.20
C VAL A 530 16.98 -48.84 -19.80
N GLY A 531 17.29 -50.12 -20.03
CA GLY A 531 16.33 -51.11 -20.53
C GLY A 531 15.19 -51.37 -19.54
N HIS A 532 15.48 -51.49 -18.25
CA HIS A 532 14.45 -51.69 -17.22
C HIS A 532 13.55 -50.46 -17.04
N VAL A 533 14.13 -49.25 -17.10
CA VAL A 533 13.40 -47.97 -17.00
C VAL A 533 12.43 -47.78 -18.18
N ALA A 534 12.67 -48.41 -19.34
CA ALA A 534 11.75 -48.35 -20.47
C ALA A 534 10.34 -48.88 -20.14
N ALA A 535 10.19 -49.74 -19.11
CA ALA A 535 8.90 -50.23 -18.63
C ALA A 535 7.94 -49.12 -18.16
N ILE A 536 8.46 -47.95 -17.78
CA ILE A 536 7.69 -46.75 -17.40
C ILE A 536 7.83 -45.61 -18.44
N GLY A 537 8.21 -45.94 -19.68
CA GLY A 537 8.53 -44.96 -20.72
C GLY A 537 7.41 -43.94 -20.99
N LEU A 538 6.15 -44.36 -20.95
CA LEU A 538 4.99 -43.48 -21.15
C LEU A 538 4.85 -42.45 -20.02
N ASP A 539 5.09 -42.87 -18.77
CA ASP A 539 5.07 -41.98 -17.60
C ASP A 539 6.21 -40.96 -17.65
N LEU A 540 7.39 -41.39 -18.11
CA LEU A 540 8.54 -40.50 -18.32
C LEU A 540 8.26 -39.46 -19.39
N VAL A 541 7.65 -39.85 -20.51
CA VAL A 541 7.22 -38.90 -21.55
C VAL A 541 6.20 -37.90 -21.00
N MET A 542 5.19 -38.36 -20.26
CA MET A 542 4.18 -37.47 -19.68
C MET A 542 4.78 -36.50 -18.64
N LEU A 543 5.60 -37.01 -17.72
CA LEU A 543 6.25 -36.20 -16.68
C LEU A 543 7.22 -35.18 -17.30
N CYS A 544 8.09 -35.61 -18.20
CA CYS A 544 9.02 -34.72 -18.90
C CYS A 544 8.28 -33.69 -19.77
N GLY A 545 7.17 -34.08 -20.41
CA GLY A 545 6.30 -33.15 -21.14
C GLY A 545 5.72 -32.06 -20.24
N LEU A 546 5.18 -32.44 -19.09
CA LEU A 546 4.62 -31.51 -18.11
C LEU A 546 5.70 -30.58 -17.52
N LEU A 547 6.87 -31.12 -17.15
CA LEU A 547 8.01 -30.34 -16.67
C LEU A 547 8.54 -29.37 -17.74
N ALA A 548 8.62 -29.80 -19.00
CA ALA A 548 9.02 -28.96 -20.11
C ALA A 548 8.04 -27.82 -20.37
N ILE A 549 6.72 -28.06 -20.25
CA ILE A 549 5.69 -27.01 -20.32
C ILE A 549 5.90 -25.98 -19.22
N PHE A 550 6.10 -26.41 -17.96
CA PHE A 550 6.34 -25.48 -16.86
C PHE A 550 7.62 -24.67 -17.04
N ARG A 551 8.72 -25.31 -17.46
CA ARG A 551 9.99 -24.62 -17.73
C ARG A 551 9.87 -23.61 -18.87
N ALA A 552 9.17 -23.98 -19.95
CA ALA A 552 8.92 -23.08 -21.07
C ALA A 552 8.04 -21.89 -20.67
N ARG A 553 6.99 -22.11 -19.86
CA ARG A 553 6.14 -21.03 -19.32
C ARG A 553 6.91 -20.11 -18.37
N ARG A 554 7.79 -20.66 -17.53
CA ARG A 554 8.64 -19.86 -16.64
C ARG A 554 9.62 -18.99 -17.44
N ALA A 555 10.23 -19.54 -18.48
CA ALA A 555 11.12 -18.80 -19.36
C ALA A 555 10.38 -17.68 -20.14
N ALA A 556 9.15 -17.92 -20.58
CA ALA A 556 8.31 -16.89 -21.19
C ALA A 556 7.97 -15.77 -20.19
N PHE A 557 7.61 -16.12 -18.94
CA PHE A 557 7.34 -15.15 -17.89
C PHE A 557 8.56 -14.28 -17.56
N SER A 558 9.75 -14.87 -17.44
CA SER A 558 10.97 -14.13 -17.12
C SER A 558 11.43 -13.24 -18.27
N ALA A 559 11.26 -13.67 -19.52
CA ALA A 559 11.53 -12.85 -20.70
C ALA A 559 10.60 -11.63 -20.74
N ASN A 560 9.29 -11.83 -20.62
CA ASN A 560 8.32 -10.74 -20.60
C ASN A 560 8.54 -9.79 -19.42
N ARG A 561 8.89 -10.31 -18.24
CA ARG A 561 9.23 -9.48 -17.07
C ARG A 561 10.42 -8.56 -17.36
N ARG A 562 11.47 -9.07 -18.04
CA ARG A 562 12.62 -8.24 -18.43
C ARG A 562 12.22 -7.18 -19.46
N GLN A 563 11.40 -7.56 -20.44
CA GLN A 563 10.91 -6.64 -21.47
C GLN A 563 10.06 -5.52 -20.87
N VAL A 564 9.09 -5.84 -20.01
CA VAL A 564 8.24 -4.81 -19.34
C VAL A 564 9.08 -3.89 -18.46
N ARG A 565 10.06 -4.43 -17.75
CA ARG A 565 11.00 -3.60 -16.96
C ARG A 565 11.86 -2.70 -17.84
N ALA A 566 12.26 -3.13 -19.03
CA ALA A 566 13.02 -2.32 -19.97
C ALA A 566 12.21 -1.15 -20.55
N ILE A 567 10.88 -1.31 -20.69
CA ILE A 567 9.96 -0.23 -21.08
C ILE A 567 9.92 0.88 -20.02
N GLY A 568 10.15 0.56 -18.74
CA GLY A 568 10.28 1.55 -17.67
C GLY A 568 8.95 2.13 -17.16
N SER A 569 7.80 1.54 -17.52
CA SER A 569 6.49 1.98 -17.05
C SER A 569 6.07 1.23 -15.78
N SER A 570 6.00 1.95 -14.65
CA SER A 570 5.53 1.40 -13.37
C SER A 570 4.06 0.94 -13.44
N ALA A 571 3.23 1.63 -14.22
CA ALA A 571 1.84 1.24 -14.43
C ALA A 571 1.72 -0.09 -15.19
N LEU A 572 2.55 -0.28 -16.23
CA LEU A 572 2.59 -1.54 -16.97
C LEU A 572 3.10 -2.69 -16.10
N ASN A 573 4.13 -2.45 -15.28
CA ASN A 573 4.63 -3.44 -14.31
C ASN A 573 3.54 -3.89 -13.34
N ARG A 574 2.80 -2.94 -12.73
CA ARG A 574 1.69 -3.23 -11.82
C ARG A 574 0.56 -3.98 -12.51
N LEU A 575 0.16 -3.55 -13.71
CA LEU A 575 -0.93 -4.17 -14.46
C LEU A 575 -0.62 -5.63 -14.83
N MET A 576 0.66 -5.94 -15.09
CA MET A 576 1.15 -7.29 -15.37
C MET A 576 1.52 -8.10 -14.11
N ASN A 577 1.41 -7.53 -12.91
CA ASN A 577 1.82 -8.11 -11.62
C ASN A 577 3.32 -8.50 -11.55
N TYR A 578 4.20 -7.64 -12.09
CA TYR A 578 5.66 -7.79 -11.99
C TYR A 578 6.30 -6.95 -10.87
N GLU A 579 5.55 -5.98 -10.39
CA GLU A 579 5.66 -5.18 -9.17
C GLU A 579 4.33 -5.32 -8.43
#